data_AF-A0A0G0ZFD4-F1
#
_entry.id   AF-A0A0G0ZFD4-F1
#
_cell.length_a   1.000
_cell.length_b   1.000
_cell.length_c   1.000
_cell.angle_alpha   90.00
_cell.angle_beta   90.00
_cell.angle_gamma   90.00
#
_symmetry.space_group_name_H-M   'P 1'
#
loop_
_entity.id
_entity.type
_entity.pdbx_description
1 polymer ?
#
loop_
_entity_poly.entity_id
_entity_poly.type
_entity_poly.pdbx_seq_one_letter_code
_entity_poly.pdbx_strand_id
1 'polypeptide(L)'
;MKKKDDGQRLLFLSALFMLVHFTAISLYTYLFQGEMAEYYLLPVFVFFFISLSQTLIKLPKYLLWLSLIFFAYINIQPLMTAENPYGLNAKKKAVKTALAAIDTLSFSLESFQTCWYSGGYRYLFTRAGREPVRSYMDQYLSEYYTPDPNKETDRELIILTPELVGENPAGYEAYRRQVISTSEHLGTFGAMEVYLR
;
A
#
# COMPACT_ATOMS: atom_id res chain seq x y z
N MET A 1 15.55 49.90 10.31
CA MET A 1 16.13 48.85 11.18
C MET A 1 15.06 47.94 11.82
N LYS A 2 13.97 47.56 11.11
CA LYS A 2 12.82 46.79 11.66
C LYS A 2 12.71 45.32 11.24
N LYS A 3 13.43 44.87 10.20
CA LYS A 3 13.26 43.54 9.58
C LYS A 3 13.67 42.33 10.45
N LYS A 4 14.48 42.53 11.50
CA LYS A 4 15.04 41.42 12.29
C LYS A 4 14.04 40.84 13.29
N ASP A 5 13.10 41.66 13.74
CA ASP A 5 12.10 41.34 14.78
C ASP A 5 10.93 40.51 14.21
N ASP A 6 10.45 40.85 13.02
CA ASP A 6 9.32 40.18 12.36
C ASP A 6 9.57 38.68 12.09
N GLY A 7 10.80 38.32 11.70
CA GLY A 7 11.16 36.92 11.43
C GLY A 7 11.17 36.07 12.70
N GLN A 8 11.76 36.57 13.78
CA GLN A 8 11.78 35.89 15.08
C GLN A 8 10.37 35.73 15.65
N ARG A 9 9.52 36.76 15.52
CA ARG A 9 8.12 36.69 15.89
C ARG A 9 7.37 35.63 15.10
N LEU A 10 7.55 35.57 13.78
CA LEU A 10 6.91 34.56 12.94
C LEU A 10 7.41 33.14 13.26
N LEU A 11 8.70 32.95 13.55
CA LEU A 11 9.24 31.66 14.02
C LEU A 11 8.61 31.23 15.34
N PHE A 12 8.52 32.15 16.30
CA PHE A 12 7.89 31.89 17.59
C PHE A 12 6.41 31.52 17.43
N LEU A 13 5.65 32.27 16.65
CA LEU A 13 4.24 31.99 16.38
C LEU A 13 4.04 30.65 15.67
N SER A 14 4.91 30.33 14.72
CA SER A 14 4.87 29.04 14.01
C SER A 14 5.15 27.88 14.96
N ALA A 15 6.18 28.00 15.80
CA ALA A 15 6.51 26.98 16.81
C ALA A 15 5.39 26.80 17.84
N LEU A 16 4.82 27.91 18.31
CA LEU A 16 3.69 27.89 19.24
C LEU A 16 2.46 27.22 18.62
N PHE A 17 2.12 27.55 17.36
CA PHE A 17 1.03 26.91 16.65
C PHE A 17 1.25 25.41 16.54
N MET A 18 2.43 24.97 16.09
CA MET A 18 2.75 23.55 15.96
C MET A 18 2.63 22.81 17.29
N LEU A 19 3.13 23.40 18.39
CA LEU A 19 3.04 22.83 19.74
C LEU A 19 1.59 22.71 20.22
N VAL A 20 0.81 23.79 20.10
CA VAL A 20 -0.60 23.82 20.52
C VAL A 20 -1.41 22.82 19.70
N HIS A 21 -1.22 22.79 18.38
CA HIS A 21 -1.95 21.89 17.49
C HIS A 21 -1.61 20.42 17.77
N PHE A 22 -0.33 20.09 17.94
CA PHE A 22 0.10 18.74 18.31
C PHE A 22 -0.46 18.32 19.67
N THR A 23 -0.44 19.22 20.66
CA THR A 23 -1.00 18.97 21.99
C THR A 23 -2.51 18.74 21.92
N ALA A 24 -3.23 19.55 21.14
CA ALA A 24 -4.68 19.45 20.97
C ALA A 24 -5.09 18.13 20.33
N ILE A 25 -4.42 17.70 19.24
CA ILE A 25 -4.71 16.40 18.61
C ILE A 25 -4.34 15.26 19.57
N SER A 26 -3.18 15.31 20.22
CA SER A 26 -2.76 14.26 21.16
C SER A 26 -3.76 14.11 22.32
N LEU A 27 -4.23 15.23 22.86
CA LEU A 27 -5.24 15.23 23.92
C LEU A 27 -6.59 14.72 23.42
N TYR A 28 -7.01 15.12 22.22
CA TYR A 28 -8.24 14.63 21.60
C TYR A 28 -8.20 13.12 21.38
N THR A 29 -7.14 12.61 20.75
CA THR A 29 -6.90 11.17 20.53
C THR A 29 -6.91 10.41 21.86
N TYR A 30 -6.23 10.93 22.90
CA TYR A 30 -6.20 10.30 24.22
C TYR A 30 -7.56 10.27 24.92
N LEU A 31 -8.29 11.40 24.94
CA LEU A 31 -9.57 11.52 25.65
C LEU A 31 -10.71 10.78 24.96
N PHE A 32 -10.73 10.78 23.63
CA PHE A 32 -11.83 10.24 22.83
C PHE A 32 -11.51 8.88 22.22
N GLN A 33 -10.36 8.28 22.54
CA GLN A 33 -9.89 7.01 21.94
C GLN A 33 -9.93 7.03 20.41
N GLY A 34 -9.75 8.22 19.82
CA GLY A 34 -9.74 8.39 18.37
C GLY A 34 -8.42 7.95 17.76
N GLU A 35 -8.41 7.65 16.46
CA GLU A 35 -7.17 7.40 15.72
C GLU A 35 -6.44 8.70 15.41
N MET A 36 -5.11 8.70 15.54
CA MET A 36 -4.24 9.81 15.14
C MET A 36 -4.06 9.75 13.62
N ALA A 37 -4.98 10.34 12.88
CA ALA A 37 -4.89 10.35 11.43
C ALA A 37 -3.89 11.42 10.93
N GLU A 38 -3.07 11.07 9.94
CA GLU A 38 -2.01 11.92 9.40
C GLU A 38 -2.52 13.27 8.87
N TYR A 39 -3.75 13.30 8.35
CA TYR A 39 -4.36 14.52 7.82
C TYR A 39 -4.66 15.58 8.89
N TYR A 40 -4.69 15.21 10.18
CA TYR A 40 -4.78 16.20 11.26
C TYR A 40 -3.52 17.07 11.35
N LEU A 41 -2.38 16.59 10.84
CA LEU A 41 -1.12 17.33 10.83
C LEU A 41 -0.96 18.26 9.61
N LEU A 42 -1.89 18.28 8.65
CA LEU A 42 -1.79 19.13 7.47
C LEU A 42 -1.51 20.62 7.79
N PRO A 43 -2.20 21.24 8.77
CA PRO A 43 -1.92 22.63 9.16
C PRO A 43 -0.50 22.83 9.71
N VAL A 44 0.06 21.82 10.38
CA VAL A 44 1.42 21.84 10.95
C VAL A 44 2.45 21.96 9.84
N PHE A 45 2.24 21.32 8.68
CA PHE A 45 3.17 21.36 7.56
C PHE A 45 3.43 22.79 7.06
N VAL A 46 2.41 23.64 7.00
CA VAL A 46 2.57 25.03 6.54
C VAL A 46 3.54 25.79 7.45
N PHE A 47 3.34 25.70 8.76
CA PHE A 47 4.18 26.36 9.75
C PHE A 47 5.58 25.72 9.88
N PHE A 48 5.68 24.41 9.63
CA PHE A 48 6.96 23.73 9.51
C PHE A 48 7.78 24.30 8.36
N PHE A 49 7.21 24.44 7.15
CA PHE A 49 7.93 25.01 6.00
C PHE A 49 8.29 26.49 6.19
N ILE A 50 7.43 27.28 6.82
CA ILE A 50 7.75 28.68 7.20
C ILE A 50 8.96 28.69 8.14
N SER A 51 8.95 27.86 9.18
CA SER A 51 10.04 27.80 10.17
C SER A 51 11.35 27.29 9.55
N LEU A 52 11.26 26.27 8.70
CA LEU A 52 12.38 25.71 7.96
C LEU A 52 13.00 26.76 7.04
N SER A 53 12.19 27.48 6.25
CA SER A 53 12.68 28.51 5.33
C SER A 53 13.45 29.62 6.04
N GLN A 54 12.93 30.10 7.18
CA GLN A 54 13.58 31.14 7.97
C GLN A 54 14.90 30.67 8.60
N THR A 55 15.00 29.39 8.90
CA THR A 55 16.23 28.78 9.42
C THR A 55 17.25 28.63 8.29
N LEU A 56 16.83 28.11 7.13
CA LEU A 56 17.68 27.89 5.97
C LEU A 56 18.27 29.19 5.39
N ILE A 57 17.51 30.29 5.37
CA ILE A 57 17.98 31.60 4.87
C ILE A 57 19.14 32.16 5.71
N LYS A 58 19.26 31.76 6.97
CA LYS A 58 20.35 32.20 7.87
C LYS A 58 21.63 31.40 7.67
N LEU A 59 21.59 30.28 6.95
CA LEU A 59 22.76 29.45 6.68
C LEU A 59 23.65 30.10 5.61
N PRO A 60 24.98 29.94 5.71
CA PRO A 60 25.86 30.28 4.61
C PRO A 60 25.54 29.41 3.39
N LYS A 61 25.74 29.96 2.18
CA LYS A 61 25.33 29.33 0.91
C LYS A 61 25.79 27.89 0.75
N TYR A 62 27.01 27.56 1.20
CA TYR A 62 27.54 26.19 1.08
C TYR A 62 26.77 25.19 1.97
N LEU A 63 26.37 25.58 3.19
CA LEU A 63 25.53 24.75 4.06
C LEU A 63 24.12 24.61 3.50
N LEU A 64 23.55 25.67 2.92
CA LEU A 64 22.25 25.60 2.25
C LEU A 64 22.28 24.56 1.11
N TRP A 65 23.28 24.62 0.23
CA TRP A 65 23.45 23.63 -0.85
C TRP A 65 23.65 22.22 -0.30
N LEU A 66 24.47 22.06 0.74
CA LEU A 66 24.67 20.77 1.39
C LEU A 66 23.36 20.21 1.95
N SER A 67 22.55 21.04 2.62
CA SER A 67 21.23 20.64 3.14
C SER A 67 20.27 20.24 2.02
N LEU A 68 20.27 20.94 0.89
CA LEU A 68 19.43 20.59 -0.27
C LEU A 68 19.86 19.28 -0.93
N ILE A 69 21.17 19.07 -1.10
CA ILE A 69 21.70 17.81 -1.65
C ILE A 69 21.37 16.65 -0.71
N PHE A 70 21.56 16.85 0.60
CA PHE A 70 21.23 15.85 1.61
C PHE A 70 19.73 15.53 1.63
N PHE A 71 18.87 16.56 1.55
CA PHE A 71 17.43 16.39 1.43
C PHE A 71 17.06 15.61 0.16
N ALA A 72 17.60 15.98 -0.99
CA ALA A 72 17.37 15.26 -2.24
C ALA A 72 17.83 13.80 -2.15
N TYR A 73 19.00 13.55 -1.57
CA TYR A 73 19.53 12.21 -1.35
C TYR A 73 18.60 11.35 -0.48
N ILE A 74 18.15 11.88 0.66
CA ILE A 74 17.22 11.16 1.55
C ILE A 74 15.89 10.84 0.85
N ASN A 75 15.39 11.72 -0.02
CA ASN A 75 14.11 11.50 -0.69
C ASN A 75 14.24 10.61 -1.94
N ILE A 76 15.38 10.64 -2.64
CA ILE A 76 15.66 9.79 -3.80
C ILE A 76 16.00 8.36 -3.35
N GLN A 77 16.67 8.18 -2.22
CA GLN A 77 17.11 6.86 -1.77
C GLN A 77 15.93 5.87 -1.65
N PRO A 78 14.80 6.21 -1.00
CA PRO A 78 13.61 5.36 -0.99
C PRO A 78 13.04 5.11 -2.39
N LEU A 79 13.06 6.08 -3.31
CA LEU A 79 12.58 5.84 -4.68
C LEU A 79 13.42 4.78 -5.42
N MET A 80 14.71 4.68 -5.09
CA MET A 80 15.63 3.73 -5.70
C MET A 80 15.65 2.37 -5.01
N THR A 81 15.37 2.31 -3.70
CA THR A 81 15.45 1.08 -2.91
C THR A 81 14.11 0.55 -2.43
N ALA A 82 13.02 1.29 -2.58
CA ALA A 82 11.70 0.80 -2.20
C ALA A 82 11.32 -0.35 -3.14
N GLU A 83 11.30 -1.55 -2.58
CA GLU A 83 10.76 -2.72 -3.23
C GLU A 83 9.34 -2.95 -2.71
N ASN A 84 8.40 -3.14 -3.64
CA ASN A 84 7.06 -3.58 -3.28
C ASN A 84 7.01 -5.11 -3.48
N PRO A 85 6.90 -5.91 -2.40
CA PRO A 85 6.83 -7.37 -2.50
C PRO A 85 5.59 -7.86 -3.27
N TYR A 86 4.58 -6.99 -3.45
CA TYR A 86 3.36 -7.21 -4.23
C TYR A 86 3.31 -6.31 -5.48
N GLY A 87 4.49 -5.89 -5.97
CA GLY A 87 4.63 -4.99 -7.11
C GLY A 87 4.12 -5.58 -8.44
N LEU A 88 3.80 -4.70 -9.39
CA LEU A 88 3.21 -5.06 -10.69
C LEU A 88 4.06 -6.09 -11.47
N ASN A 89 5.39 -6.01 -11.39
CA ASN A 89 6.27 -6.93 -12.11
C ASN A 89 6.15 -8.37 -11.58
N ALA A 90 6.08 -8.55 -10.26
CA ALA A 90 5.88 -9.86 -9.66
C ALA A 90 4.49 -10.41 -9.99
N LYS A 91 3.45 -9.56 -9.93
CA LYS A 91 2.08 -9.94 -10.32
C LYS A 91 1.96 -10.37 -11.79
N LYS A 92 2.63 -9.66 -12.71
CA LYS A 92 2.67 -10.05 -14.13
C LYS A 92 3.36 -11.39 -14.34
N LYS A 93 4.45 -11.68 -13.63
CA LYS A 93 5.13 -12.98 -13.68
C LYS A 93 4.25 -14.09 -13.12
N ALA A 94 3.57 -13.85 -12.00
CA ALA A 94 2.59 -14.76 -11.42
C ALA A 94 1.47 -15.11 -12.41
N VAL A 95 0.81 -14.08 -12.99
CA VAL A 95 -0.26 -14.26 -13.98
C VAL A 95 0.22 -15.00 -15.22
N LYS A 96 1.39 -14.66 -15.76
CA LYS A 96 1.97 -15.36 -16.92
C LYS A 96 2.21 -16.85 -16.61
N THR A 97 2.73 -17.16 -15.43
CA THR A 97 3.02 -18.54 -15.01
C THR A 97 1.73 -19.31 -14.78
N ALA A 98 0.76 -18.71 -14.10
CA ALA A 98 -0.56 -19.28 -13.90
C ALA A 98 -1.28 -19.61 -15.21
N LEU A 99 -1.29 -18.67 -16.17
CA LEU A 99 -1.91 -18.89 -17.48
C LEU A 99 -1.21 -19.98 -18.29
N ALA A 100 0.12 -20.11 -18.17
CA ALA A 100 0.85 -21.20 -18.81
C ALA A 100 0.49 -22.58 -18.22
N ALA A 101 0.23 -22.65 -16.92
CA ALA A 101 -0.15 -23.89 -16.23
C ALA A 101 -1.63 -24.26 -16.46
N ILE A 102 -2.53 -23.27 -16.50
CA ILE A 102 -3.95 -23.46 -16.80
C ILE A 102 -4.17 -23.84 -18.28
N ASP A 103 -3.25 -23.43 -19.16
CA ASP A 103 -3.36 -23.58 -20.61
C ASP A 103 -4.71 -23.05 -21.11
N THR A 104 -5.56 -23.82 -21.79
CA THR A 104 -6.86 -23.37 -22.31
C THR A 104 -8.04 -23.60 -21.36
N LEU A 105 -7.80 -24.18 -20.19
CA LEU A 105 -8.86 -24.54 -19.26
C LEU A 105 -9.55 -23.32 -18.65
N SER A 106 -10.82 -23.50 -18.29
CA SER A 106 -11.56 -22.52 -17.49
C SER A 106 -11.11 -22.59 -16.03
N PHE A 107 -11.12 -21.45 -15.33
CA PHE A 107 -10.64 -21.41 -13.95
C PHE A 107 -11.41 -20.44 -13.07
N SER A 108 -11.48 -20.75 -11.78
CA SER A 108 -11.81 -19.79 -10.72
C SER A 108 -10.53 -19.18 -10.15
N LEU A 109 -10.63 -17.94 -9.68
CA LEU A 109 -9.56 -17.23 -9.00
C LEU A 109 -9.92 -17.03 -7.53
N GLU A 110 -9.14 -17.61 -6.64
CA GLU A 110 -9.37 -17.63 -5.20
C GLU A 110 -8.25 -16.92 -4.43
N SER A 111 -8.62 -16.31 -3.31
CA SER A 111 -7.71 -15.64 -2.37
C SER A 111 -8.34 -15.64 -0.98
N PHE A 112 -7.57 -15.97 0.06
CA PHE A 112 -8.07 -16.03 1.43
C PHE A 112 -8.35 -14.64 2.05
N GLN A 113 -7.79 -13.58 1.47
CA GLN A 113 -7.72 -12.27 2.10
C GLN A 113 -8.58 -11.22 1.39
N THR A 114 -9.33 -10.48 2.20
CA THR A 114 -10.22 -9.38 1.82
C THR A 114 -9.51 -8.03 1.73
N CYS A 115 -8.39 -7.84 2.45
CA CYS A 115 -7.63 -6.59 2.43
C CYS A 115 -7.11 -6.22 1.02
N TRP A 116 -7.11 -7.19 0.09
CA TRP A 116 -6.70 -7.05 -1.31
C TRP A 116 -7.83 -7.17 -2.32
N TYR A 117 -9.03 -6.66 -2.00
CA TYR A 117 -10.01 -6.30 -3.04
C TYR A 117 -9.40 -5.46 -4.18
N SER A 118 -8.26 -4.81 -3.93
CA SER A 118 -7.46 -3.99 -4.84
C SER A 118 -6.21 -4.68 -5.41
N GLY A 119 -5.99 -5.98 -5.14
CA GLY A 119 -4.81 -6.72 -5.61
C GLY A 119 -4.65 -6.76 -7.13
N GLY A 120 -5.75 -6.50 -7.85
CA GLY A 120 -5.73 -6.27 -9.29
C GLY A 120 -5.56 -7.54 -10.12
N TYR A 121 -5.51 -8.73 -9.50
CA TYR A 121 -5.23 -9.98 -10.21
C TYR A 121 -6.28 -10.28 -11.27
N ARG A 122 -7.58 -10.21 -10.93
CA ARG A 122 -8.67 -10.38 -11.91
C ARG A 122 -8.43 -9.49 -13.15
N TYR A 123 -8.13 -8.21 -12.94
CA TYR A 123 -7.84 -7.27 -14.03
C TYR A 123 -6.59 -7.64 -14.84
N LEU A 124 -5.54 -8.17 -14.20
CA LEU A 124 -4.34 -8.62 -14.91
C LEU A 124 -4.63 -9.86 -15.78
N PHE A 125 -5.47 -10.77 -15.31
CA PHE A 125 -5.98 -11.91 -16.08
C PHE A 125 -6.85 -11.45 -17.27
N THR A 126 -7.80 -10.54 -17.04
CA THR A 126 -8.60 -9.92 -18.10
C THR A 126 -7.73 -9.19 -19.12
N ARG A 127 -6.73 -8.41 -18.67
CA ARG A 127 -5.77 -7.71 -19.55
C ARG A 127 -4.91 -8.68 -20.37
N ALA A 128 -4.62 -9.86 -19.84
CA ALA A 128 -3.94 -10.93 -20.57
C ALA A 128 -4.87 -11.71 -21.53
N GLY A 129 -6.14 -11.30 -21.66
CA GLY A 129 -7.13 -11.92 -22.54
C GLY A 129 -7.77 -13.18 -21.97
N ARG A 130 -7.60 -13.46 -20.67
CA ARG A 130 -8.05 -14.69 -20.02
C ARG A 130 -8.72 -14.37 -18.69
N GLU A 131 -9.99 -14.00 -18.75
CA GLU A 131 -10.77 -13.64 -17.57
C GLU A 131 -11.20 -14.89 -16.78
N PRO A 132 -11.07 -14.90 -15.43
CA PRO A 132 -11.57 -15.99 -14.61
C PRO A 132 -13.09 -16.08 -14.69
N VAL A 133 -13.62 -17.30 -14.71
CA VAL A 133 -15.06 -17.57 -14.74
C VAL A 133 -15.72 -17.13 -13.43
N ARG A 134 -15.03 -17.38 -12.31
CA ARG A 134 -15.40 -16.92 -10.97
C ARG A 134 -14.18 -16.32 -10.30
N SER A 135 -14.36 -15.27 -9.53
CA SER A 135 -13.28 -14.70 -8.71
C SER A 135 -13.79 -14.32 -7.32
N TYR A 136 -12.89 -14.41 -6.33
CA TYR A 136 -13.06 -13.80 -5.01
C TYR A 136 -13.48 -12.31 -5.06
N MET A 137 -13.28 -11.64 -6.22
CA MET A 137 -13.67 -10.26 -6.50
C MET A 137 -15.12 -10.05 -6.91
N ASP A 138 -15.83 -11.09 -7.31
CA ASP A 138 -17.13 -10.96 -7.96
C ASP A 138 -18.18 -10.37 -7.03
N GLN A 139 -18.11 -10.70 -5.73
CA GLN A 139 -19.01 -10.14 -4.71
C GLN A 139 -18.92 -8.60 -4.60
N TYR A 140 -17.75 -7.99 -4.87
CA TYR A 140 -17.56 -6.52 -4.84
C TYR A 140 -17.93 -5.84 -6.15
N LEU A 141 -18.14 -6.61 -7.21
CA LEU A 141 -18.49 -6.13 -8.54
C LEU A 141 -19.93 -6.46 -8.91
N SER A 142 -20.71 -6.96 -7.96
CA SER A 142 -22.10 -7.39 -8.13
C SER A 142 -23.03 -6.30 -8.65
N GLU A 143 -22.71 -5.02 -8.40
CA GLU A 143 -23.43 -3.87 -8.97
C GLU A 143 -23.19 -3.67 -10.47
N TYR A 144 -22.05 -4.13 -10.99
CA TYR A 144 -21.63 -3.93 -12.38
C TYR A 144 -21.87 -5.15 -13.26
N TYR A 145 -21.86 -6.35 -12.68
CA TYR A 145 -22.21 -7.58 -13.38
C TYR A 145 -22.56 -8.72 -12.41
N THR A 146 -23.32 -9.69 -12.90
CA THR A 146 -23.60 -10.94 -12.20
C THR A 146 -22.83 -12.08 -12.87
N PRO A 147 -21.94 -12.79 -12.16
CA PRO A 147 -21.32 -13.99 -12.69
C PRO A 147 -22.39 -15.02 -13.03
N ASP A 148 -22.19 -15.79 -14.11
CA ASP A 148 -23.08 -16.91 -14.41
C ASP A 148 -22.85 -18.03 -13.39
N PRO A 149 -23.84 -18.35 -12.52
CA PRO A 149 -23.67 -19.36 -11.48
C PRO A 149 -23.57 -20.78 -12.04
N ASN A 150 -24.00 -21.01 -13.29
CA ASN A 150 -24.00 -22.33 -13.93
C ASN A 150 -22.70 -22.60 -14.71
N LYS A 151 -21.78 -21.63 -14.75
CA LYS A 151 -20.54 -21.78 -15.51
C LYS A 151 -19.51 -22.53 -14.68
N GLU A 152 -19.28 -23.78 -15.04
CA GLU A 152 -18.30 -24.64 -14.39
C GLU A 152 -16.86 -24.16 -14.62
N THR A 153 -15.97 -24.56 -13.71
CA THR A 153 -14.54 -24.23 -13.75
C THR A 153 -13.73 -25.51 -13.66
N ASP A 154 -12.81 -25.71 -14.60
CA ASP A 154 -11.96 -26.90 -14.66
C ASP A 154 -10.84 -26.89 -13.60
N ARG A 155 -10.42 -25.69 -13.18
CA ARG A 155 -9.30 -25.46 -12.26
C ARG A 155 -9.62 -24.36 -11.25
N GLU A 156 -8.99 -24.45 -10.09
CA GLU A 156 -9.00 -23.42 -9.05
C GLU A 156 -7.60 -22.83 -8.93
N LEU A 157 -7.45 -21.57 -9.30
CA LEU A 157 -6.20 -20.83 -9.16
C LEU A 157 -6.21 -20.03 -7.86
N ILE A 158 -5.26 -20.30 -6.98
CA ILE A 158 -5.22 -19.73 -5.64
C ILE A 158 -3.98 -18.83 -5.50
N ILE A 159 -4.18 -17.60 -5.03
CA ILE A 159 -3.10 -16.66 -4.71
C ILE A 159 -3.06 -16.43 -3.21
N LEU A 160 -1.94 -16.74 -2.57
CA LEU A 160 -1.70 -16.50 -1.15
C LEU A 160 -0.70 -15.35 -0.94
N THR A 161 -0.91 -14.57 0.12
CA THR A 161 -0.08 -13.42 0.51
C THR A 161 0.27 -13.52 2.01
N PRO A 162 1.33 -14.27 2.38
CA PRO A 162 1.60 -14.67 3.77
C PRO A 162 1.93 -13.57 4.76
N GLU A 163 2.36 -12.40 4.30
CA GLU A 163 2.65 -11.27 5.22
C GLU A 163 1.40 -10.46 5.55
N LEU A 164 0.29 -10.74 4.87
CA LEU A 164 -0.92 -9.93 4.89
C LEU A 164 -2.04 -10.78 5.43
N VAL A 165 -1.87 -11.15 6.69
CA VAL A 165 -2.67 -12.16 7.39
C VAL A 165 -4.00 -11.59 7.92
N GLY A 166 -4.17 -10.27 7.89
CA GLY A 166 -5.41 -9.59 8.28
C GLY A 166 -5.77 -9.86 9.75
N GLU A 167 -7.06 -9.76 10.07
CA GLU A 167 -7.58 -9.89 11.45
C GLU A 167 -7.76 -11.34 11.93
N ASN A 168 -7.64 -12.34 11.04
CA ASN A 168 -7.78 -13.77 11.39
C ASN A 168 -6.54 -14.62 11.02
N PRO A 169 -5.45 -14.54 11.80
CA PRO A 169 -4.24 -15.30 11.53
C PRO A 169 -4.37 -16.81 11.62
N ALA A 170 -5.13 -17.31 12.59
CA ALA A 170 -5.33 -18.74 12.74
C ALA A 170 -6.07 -19.35 11.54
N GLY A 171 -7.10 -18.64 11.06
CA GLY A 171 -7.83 -19.03 9.85
C GLY A 171 -6.93 -19.04 8.61
N TYR A 172 -6.10 -18.01 8.44
CA TYR A 172 -5.16 -17.92 7.32
C TYR A 172 -4.19 -19.11 7.30
N GLU A 173 -3.57 -19.42 8.44
CA GLU A 173 -2.63 -20.53 8.53
C GLU A 173 -3.28 -21.91 8.36
N ALA A 174 -4.54 -22.06 8.76
CA ALA A 174 -5.30 -23.28 8.50
C ALA A 174 -5.57 -23.45 7.00
N TYR A 175 -6.05 -22.39 6.33
CA TYR A 175 -6.30 -22.42 4.89
C TYR A 175 -5.02 -22.59 4.08
N ARG A 176 -3.95 -21.86 4.40
CA ARG A 176 -2.65 -22.01 3.73
C ARG A 176 -2.13 -23.45 3.84
N ARG A 177 -2.22 -24.08 5.00
CA ARG A 177 -1.85 -25.50 5.17
C ARG A 177 -2.68 -26.42 4.29
N GLN A 178 -3.99 -26.19 4.19
CA GLN A 178 -4.85 -26.94 3.29
C GLN A 178 -4.47 -26.74 1.82
N VAL A 179 -4.23 -25.50 1.38
CA VAL A 179 -3.83 -25.20 0.00
C VAL A 179 -2.53 -25.92 -0.36
N ILE A 180 -1.51 -25.83 0.50
CA ILE A 180 -0.22 -26.49 0.33
C ILE A 180 -0.37 -28.02 0.22
N SER A 181 -1.28 -28.63 0.96
CA SER A 181 -1.45 -30.09 0.95
C SER A 181 -2.30 -30.62 -0.20
N THR A 182 -3.08 -29.77 -0.87
CA THR A 182 -4.10 -30.18 -1.86
C THR A 182 -3.90 -29.61 -3.26
N SER A 183 -2.87 -28.79 -3.46
CA SER A 183 -2.71 -28.00 -4.69
C SER A 183 -1.25 -28.04 -5.16
N GLU A 184 -1.04 -27.92 -6.46
CA GLU A 184 0.28 -27.80 -7.07
C GLU A 184 0.83 -26.39 -6.84
N HIS A 185 2.06 -26.27 -6.34
CA HIS A 185 2.74 -24.97 -6.19
C HIS A 185 3.37 -24.53 -7.52
N LEU A 186 2.80 -23.51 -8.15
CA LEU A 186 3.29 -22.96 -9.42
C LEU A 186 4.51 -22.04 -9.23
N GLY A 187 4.65 -21.44 -8.05
CA GLY A 187 5.83 -20.67 -7.69
C GLY A 187 5.55 -19.47 -6.79
N THR A 188 6.65 -18.86 -6.35
CA THR A 188 6.65 -17.67 -5.49
C THR A 188 7.14 -16.45 -6.26
N PHE A 189 6.39 -15.36 -6.22
CA PHE A 189 6.68 -14.12 -6.95
C PHE A 189 6.64 -12.95 -5.98
N GLY A 190 7.80 -12.40 -5.60
CA GLY A 190 7.85 -11.47 -4.46
C GLY A 190 7.40 -12.20 -3.18
N ALA A 191 6.44 -11.64 -2.45
CA ALA A 191 5.84 -12.29 -1.28
C ALA A 191 4.50 -13.00 -1.60
N MET A 192 4.25 -13.31 -2.87
CA MET A 192 3.03 -13.99 -3.32
C MET A 192 3.32 -15.45 -3.64
N GLU A 193 2.50 -16.36 -3.17
CA GLU A 193 2.55 -17.78 -3.53
C GLU A 193 1.37 -18.10 -4.44
N VAL A 194 1.61 -18.85 -5.51
CA VAL A 194 0.59 -19.21 -6.50
C VAL A 194 0.43 -20.71 -6.56
N TYR A 195 -0.81 -21.18 -6.44
CA TYR A 195 -1.16 -22.59 -6.46
C TYR A 195 -2.26 -22.89 -7.47
N LEU A 196 -2.25 -24.10 -8.00
CA LEU A 196 -3.27 -24.61 -8.91
C LEU A 196 -3.87 -25.89 -8.35
N ARG A 197 -5.19 -25.98 -8.32
CA ARG A 197 -5.94 -27.17 -7.91
C ARG A 197 -6.87 -27.61 -9.04
#